data_AF-A0A4Q3A8W7-F1
#
_entry.id   AF-A0A4Q3A8W7-F1
#
_cell.length_a   1.000
_cell.length_b   1.000
_cell.length_c   1.000
_cell.angle_alpha   90.00
_cell.angle_beta   90.00
_cell.angle_gamma   90.00
#
_symmetry.space_group_name_H-M   'P 1'
#
loop_
_entity.id
_entity.type
_entity.pdbx_description
1 polymer ?
#
loop_
_entity_poly.entity_id
_entity_poly.type
_entity_poly.pdbx_seq_one_letter_code
_entity_poly.pdbx_strand_id
1 'polypeptide(L)'
;MATVLDKKNDYVIADIALADFGRMEIEIAETEMPGLMSLRQEFGASQPLKGARITGSLHMTIQTAVLIETLTALGADVRWATCNIFSTQDHAAAAIAATGVPVFAVKGESLADYWDYVGDIFNWGADGDGTTANIILDDGGDATMF
;
A
#
# COMPACT_ATOMS: atom_id res chain seq x y z
N MET A 1 6.40 -9.47 -21.84
CA MET A 1 6.16 -8.16 -22.46
C MET A 1 6.56 -7.15 -21.41
N ALA A 2 7.58 -6.33 -21.65
CA ALA A 2 8.08 -5.39 -20.63
C ALA A 2 6.98 -4.38 -20.31
N THR A 3 6.58 -4.33 -19.04
CA THR A 3 5.66 -3.32 -18.51
C THR A 3 6.34 -1.97 -18.65
N VAL A 4 5.70 -1.05 -19.35
CA VAL A 4 6.20 0.32 -19.52
C VAL A 4 5.97 1.05 -18.20
N LEU A 5 7.06 1.38 -17.49
CA LEU A 5 7.05 2.25 -16.32
C LEU A 5 6.66 3.67 -16.76
N ASP A 6 5.37 4.00 -16.70
CA ASP A 6 4.92 5.38 -16.89
C ASP A 6 5.10 6.13 -15.56
N LYS A 7 6.19 6.88 -15.44
CA LYS A 7 6.49 7.81 -14.31
C LYS A 7 5.46 8.94 -14.13
N LYS A 8 4.30 8.88 -14.79
CA LYS A 8 3.20 9.83 -14.60
C LYS A 8 2.43 9.64 -13.30
N ASN A 9 2.41 8.42 -12.76
CA ASN A 9 1.64 8.08 -11.58
C ASN A 9 2.57 7.52 -10.50
N ASP A 10 2.34 7.90 -9.25
CA ASP A 10 3.14 7.48 -8.08
C ASP A 10 2.71 6.09 -7.58
N TYR A 11 2.74 5.10 -8.47
CA TYR A 11 2.47 3.69 -8.19
C TYR A 11 3.06 2.80 -9.29
N VAL A 12 3.33 1.53 -8.98
CA VAL A 12 3.64 0.47 -9.95
C VAL A 12 2.79 -0.76 -9.63
N ILE A 13 1.86 -1.08 -10.52
CA ILE A 13 0.91 -2.20 -10.40
C ILE A 13 0.75 -2.91 -11.75
N ALA A 14 0.14 -4.10 -11.75
CA ALA A 14 -0.04 -4.88 -12.97
C ALA A 14 -1.03 -4.24 -13.97
N ASP A 15 -2.22 -3.87 -13.49
CA ASP A 15 -3.30 -3.33 -14.32
C ASP A 15 -4.31 -2.53 -13.48
N ILE A 16 -4.40 -1.22 -13.71
CA ILE A 16 -5.34 -0.33 -13.00
C ILE A 16 -6.81 -0.66 -13.32
N ALA A 17 -7.10 -1.30 -14.47
CA ALA A 17 -8.47 -1.67 -14.84
C ALA A 17 -9.07 -2.73 -13.91
N LEU A 18 -8.25 -3.39 -13.06
CA LEU A 18 -8.70 -4.34 -12.06
C LEU A 18 -9.26 -3.67 -10.78
N ALA A 19 -9.19 -2.34 -10.67
CA ALA A 19 -9.57 -1.62 -9.45
C ALA A 19 -11.02 -1.86 -9.03
N ASP A 20 -11.96 -1.90 -9.97
CA ASP A 20 -13.39 -2.15 -9.66
C ASP A 20 -13.60 -3.56 -9.09
N PHE A 21 -12.93 -4.56 -9.65
CA PHE A 21 -12.99 -5.92 -9.12
C PHE A 21 -12.37 -6.00 -7.72
N GLY A 22 -11.21 -5.36 -7.53
CA GLY A 22 -10.59 -5.29 -6.21
C GLY A 22 -11.45 -4.57 -5.18
N ARG A 23 -12.16 -3.50 -5.56
CA ARG A 23 -13.12 -2.81 -4.69
C ARG A 23 -14.23 -3.74 -4.23
N MET A 24 -14.82 -4.51 -5.15
CA MET A 24 -15.88 -5.47 -4.81
C MET A 24 -15.40 -6.50 -3.79
N GLU A 25 -14.18 -7.02 -3.93
CA GLU A 25 -13.64 -7.99 -2.98
C GLU A 25 -13.23 -7.34 -1.64
N ILE A 26 -12.75 -6.10 -1.64
CA ILE A 26 -12.50 -5.33 -0.42
C ILE A 26 -13.79 -5.15 0.38
N GLU A 27 -14.90 -4.75 -0.27
CA GLU A 27 -16.20 -4.59 0.39
C GLU A 27 -16.69 -5.88 1.06
N ILE A 28 -16.45 -7.03 0.44
CA ILE A 28 -16.73 -8.34 1.04
C ILE A 28 -15.78 -8.61 2.22
N ALA A 29 -14.49 -8.33 2.06
CA ALA A 29 -13.51 -8.55 3.13
C ALA A 29 -13.79 -7.68 4.36
N GLU A 30 -14.29 -6.46 4.19
CA GLU A 30 -14.70 -5.60 5.30
C GLU A 30 -15.76 -6.25 6.20
N THR A 31 -16.68 -7.07 5.65
CA THR A 31 -17.68 -7.79 6.45
C THR A 31 -17.06 -8.90 7.30
N GLU A 32 -15.90 -9.44 6.89
CA GLU A 32 -15.15 -10.49 7.58
C GLU A 32 -14.01 -9.94 8.46
N MET A 33 -13.81 -8.62 8.49
CA MET A 33 -12.75 -7.96 9.28
C MET A 33 -13.34 -6.97 10.31
N PRO A 34 -14.24 -7.41 11.22
CA PRO A 34 -14.97 -6.51 12.12
C PRO A 34 -14.06 -5.73 13.07
N GLY A 35 -12.88 -6.27 13.41
CA GLY A 35 -11.89 -5.56 14.23
C GLY A 35 -11.39 -4.27 13.58
N LEU A 36 -11.01 -4.32 12.30
CA LEU A 36 -10.56 -3.12 11.57
C LEU A 36 -11.71 -2.14 11.37
N MET A 37 -12.91 -2.63 11.04
CA MET A 37 -14.08 -1.77 10.88
C MET A 37 -14.47 -1.06 12.17
N SER A 38 -14.35 -1.75 13.33
CA SER A 38 -14.55 -1.12 14.64
C SER A 38 -13.52 -0.03 14.92
N LEU A 39 -12.24 -0.24 14.57
CA LEU A 39 -11.21 0.80 14.73
C LEU A 39 -11.50 2.04 13.88
N ARG A 40 -11.95 1.85 12.63
CA ARG A 40 -12.39 2.96 11.77
C ARG A 40 -13.54 3.74 12.41
N GLN A 41 -14.53 3.04 12.95
CA GLN A 41 -15.68 3.68 13.60
C GLN A 41 -15.28 4.42 14.89
N GLU A 42 -14.43 3.82 15.72
CA GLU A 42 -14.04 4.35 17.02
C GLU A 42 -13.09 5.55 16.88
N PHE A 43 -12.10 5.46 15.99
CA PHE A 43 -11.00 6.44 15.91
C PHE A 43 -11.02 7.31 14.65
N GLY A 44 -11.90 7.04 13.68
CA GLY A 44 -11.97 7.83 12.44
C GLY A 44 -12.25 9.31 12.70
N ALA A 45 -13.09 9.67 13.67
CA ALA A 45 -13.39 11.07 13.96
C ALA A 45 -12.20 11.82 14.62
N SER A 46 -11.37 11.14 15.42
CA SER A 46 -10.26 11.76 16.14
C SER A 46 -8.98 11.86 15.30
N GLN A 47 -8.91 11.14 14.18
CA GLN A 47 -7.76 11.15 13.25
C GLN A 47 -6.41 10.97 13.96
N PRO A 48 -6.24 9.91 14.77
CA PRO A 48 -5.05 9.77 15.63
C PRO A 48 -3.75 9.61 14.86
N LEU A 49 -3.80 9.19 13.59
CA LEU A 49 -2.62 9.02 12.74
C LEU A 49 -2.35 10.24 11.86
N LYS A 50 -3.04 11.37 12.08
CA LYS A 50 -2.80 12.60 11.31
C LYS A 50 -1.33 13.02 11.41
N GLY A 51 -0.68 13.13 10.24
CA GLY A 51 0.75 13.47 10.13
C GLY A 51 1.71 12.27 10.21
N ALA A 52 1.18 11.06 10.40
CA ALA A 52 1.93 9.84 10.19
C ALA A 52 2.15 9.63 8.68
N ARG A 53 3.38 9.23 8.33
CA ARG A 53 3.81 8.81 7.00
C ARG A 53 4.32 7.38 7.15
N ILE A 54 3.44 6.44 6.84
CA ILE A 54 3.63 5.02 7.10
C ILE A 54 4.12 4.33 5.83
N THR A 55 5.34 3.81 5.88
CA THR A 55 5.88 2.92 4.86
C THR A 55 5.53 1.48 5.24
N GLY A 56 4.77 0.80 4.38
CA GLY A 56 4.31 -0.57 4.59
C GLY A 56 4.99 -1.58 3.66
N SER A 57 5.41 -2.71 4.23
CA SER A 57 6.00 -3.85 3.51
C SER A 57 5.40 -5.16 4.02
N LEU A 58 4.15 -5.40 3.63
CA LEU A 58 3.38 -6.62 3.90
C LEU A 58 2.86 -7.15 2.56
N HIS A 59 2.47 -8.42 2.49
CA HIS A 59 1.81 -8.97 1.30
C HIS A 59 0.67 -8.06 0.80
N MET A 60 0.71 -7.67 -0.48
CA MET A 60 -0.30 -6.79 -1.07
C MET A 60 -1.56 -7.58 -1.48
N THR A 61 -2.40 -7.92 -0.49
CA THR A 61 -3.64 -8.68 -0.66
C THR A 61 -4.89 -7.83 -0.40
N ILE A 62 -6.07 -8.41 -0.62
CA ILE A 62 -7.36 -7.82 -0.24
C ILE A 62 -7.42 -7.51 1.27
N GLN A 63 -6.89 -8.37 2.13
CA GLN A 63 -6.88 -8.13 3.57
C GLN A 63 -5.97 -6.95 3.94
N THR A 64 -4.81 -6.85 3.28
CA THR A 64 -3.90 -5.71 3.44
C THR A 64 -4.50 -4.43 2.89
N ALA A 65 -5.30 -4.49 1.82
CA ALA A 65 -6.05 -3.33 1.34
C ALA A 65 -7.01 -2.78 2.43
N VAL A 66 -7.73 -3.64 3.15
CA VAL A 66 -8.57 -3.21 4.29
C VAL A 66 -7.72 -2.59 5.41
N LEU A 67 -6.51 -3.10 5.67
CA LEU A 67 -5.57 -2.49 6.63
C LEU A 67 -5.13 -1.09 6.16
N ILE A 68 -4.69 -0.94 4.92
CA ILE A 68 -4.25 0.34 4.33
C ILE A 68 -5.37 1.38 4.42
N GLU A 69 -6.60 0.99 4.05
CA GLU A 69 -7.76 1.87 4.13
C GLU A 69 -8.15 2.21 5.57
N THR A 70 -7.83 1.34 6.54
CA THR A 70 -8.00 1.66 7.96
C THR A 70 -6.98 2.71 8.41
N LEU A 71 -5.71 2.57 8.03
CA LEU A 71 -4.67 3.54 8.38
C LEU A 71 -4.97 4.93 7.80
N THR A 72 -5.35 4.98 6.52
CA THR A 72 -5.74 6.23 5.86
C THR A 72 -7.02 6.82 6.44
N ALA A 73 -8.04 5.99 6.75
CA ALA A 73 -9.25 6.45 7.44
C ALA A 73 -8.97 7.03 8.84
N LEU A 74 -7.88 6.62 9.48
CA LEU A 74 -7.41 7.15 10.77
C LEU A 74 -6.47 8.37 10.61
N GLY A 75 -6.22 8.83 9.39
CA GLY A 75 -5.50 10.06 9.06
C GLY A 75 -4.05 9.91 8.63
N ALA A 76 -3.55 8.68 8.43
CA ALA A 76 -2.19 8.45 7.96
C ALA A 76 -2.07 8.72 6.45
N ASP A 77 -0.92 9.25 6.04
CA ASP A 77 -0.44 9.08 4.68
C ASP A 77 0.30 7.73 4.61
N VAL A 78 0.11 6.98 3.53
CA VAL A 78 0.60 5.59 3.40
C VAL A 78 1.30 5.40 2.05
N ARG A 79 2.41 4.66 2.04
CA ARG A 79 3.06 4.11 0.83
C ARG A 79 3.31 2.62 1.04
N TRP A 80 3.14 1.78 0.02
CA TRP A 80 3.14 0.32 0.21
C TRP A 80 3.88 -0.45 -0.87
N ALA A 81 4.62 -1.49 -0.47
CA ALA A 81 5.15 -2.52 -1.35
C ALA A 81 4.82 -3.90 -0.77
N THR A 82 4.88 -4.94 -1.61
CA THR A 82 4.77 -6.31 -1.14
C THR A 82 6.09 -6.79 -0.54
N CYS A 83 6.06 -7.61 0.53
CA CYS A 83 7.26 -8.28 1.07
C CYS A 83 7.54 -9.65 0.42
N ASN A 84 6.80 -10.02 -0.62
CA ASN A 84 7.04 -11.26 -1.36
C ASN A 84 6.61 -11.16 -2.82
N ILE A 85 7.51 -11.58 -3.72
CA ILE A 85 7.35 -11.48 -5.18
C ILE A 85 6.12 -12.20 -5.76
N PHE A 86 5.47 -13.12 -5.03
CA PHE A 86 4.30 -13.87 -5.53
C PHE A 86 3.02 -13.66 -4.72
N SER A 87 3.07 -12.89 -3.63
CA SER A 87 1.93 -12.77 -2.73
C SER A 87 0.92 -11.70 -3.15
N THR A 88 1.30 -10.78 -4.03
CA THR A 88 0.42 -9.73 -4.54
C THR A 88 -0.84 -10.31 -5.18
N GLN A 89 -1.98 -9.74 -4.82
CA GLN A 89 -3.24 -9.86 -5.54
C GLN A 89 -3.41 -8.59 -6.37
N ASP A 90 -3.21 -8.67 -7.68
CA ASP A 90 -3.08 -7.48 -8.54
C ASP A 90 -4.32 -6.58 -8.53
N HIS A 91 -5.52 -7.16 -8.34
CA HIS A 91 -6.77 -6.40 -8.22
C HIS A 91 -6.84 -5.64 -6.88
N ALA A 92 -6.30 -6.18 -5.79
CA ALA A 92 -6.17 -5.46 -4.53
C ALA A 92 -5.20 -4.27 -4.66
N ALA A 93 -4.03 -4.51 -5.28
CA ALA A 93 -3.06 -3.45 -5.56
C ALA A 93 -3.67 -2.34 -6.44
N ALA A 94 -4.41 -2.71 -7.49
CA ALA A 94 -5.11 -1.77 -8.35
C ALA A 94 -6.18 -0.96 -7.62
N ALA A 95 -6.98 -1.60 -6.76
CA ALA A 95 -8.01 -0.91 -5.99
C ALA A 95 -7.43 0.11 -5.01
N ILE A 96 -6.28 -0.19 -4.38
CA ILE A 96 -5.60 0.77 -3.51
C ILE A 96 -4.91 1.87 -4.32
N ALA A 97 -4.23 1.56 -5.42
CA ALA A 97 -3.65 2.59 -6.28
C ALA A 97 -4.72 3.59 -6.80
N ALA A 98 -5.92 3.10 -7.10
CA ALA A 98 -7.05 3.94 -7.53
C ALA A 98 -7.57 4.90 -6.44
N THR A 99 -7.28 4.67 -5.16
CA THR A 99 -7.63 5.61 -4.07
C THR A 99 -6.63 6.77 -3.98
N GLY A 100 -5.51 6.69 -4.71
CA GLY A 100 -4.40 7.65 -4.67
C GLY A 100 -3.29 7.27 -3.69
N VAL A 101 -3.41 6.14 -2.98
CA VAL A 101 -2.32 5.59 -2.15
C VAL A 101 -1.22 5.02 -3.06
N PRO A 102 0.04 5.43 -2.92
CA PRO A 102 1.16 4.85 -3.67
C PRO A 102 1.38 3.37 -3.33
N VAL A 103 1.26 2.52 -4.34
CA VAL A 103 1.47 1.07 -4.24
C VAL A 103 2.46 0.61 -5.30
N PHE A 104 3.49 -0.12 -4.87
CA PHE A 104 4.55 -0.68 -5.70
C PHE A 104 4.54 -2.19 -5.50
N ALA A 105 3.63 -2.87 -6.18
CA ALA A 105 3.42 -4.30 -6.03
C ALA A 105 2.78 -4.91 -7.27
N VAL A 106 3.41 -5.96 -7.81
CA VAL A 106 2.94 -6.75 -8.95
C VAL A 106 3.05 -8.22 -8.58
N LYS A 107 2.17 -9.10 -9.06
CA LYS A 107 2.38 -10.53 -8.88
C LYS A 107 3.44 -11.05 -9.85
N GLY A 108 4.46 -11.73 -9.32
CA GLY A 108 5.54 -12.33 -10.11
C GLY A 108 6.67 -11.37 -10.45
N GLU A 109 7.01 -10.48 -9.51
CA GLU A 109 8.12 -9.53 -9.63
C GLU A 109 9.45 -10.26 -9.84
N SER A 110 10.39 -9.61 -10.54
CA SER A 110 11.78 -9.99 -10.41
C SER A 110 12.32 -9.53 -9.05
N LEU A 111 13.39 -10.15 -8.57
CA LEU A 111 14.04 -9.68 -7.33
C LEU A 111 14.60 -8.26 -7.47
N ALA A 112 14.95 -7.82 -8.68
CA ALA A 112 15.40 -6.45 -8.91
C ALA A 112 14.24 -5.47 -8.71
N ASP A 113 13.10 -5.74 -9.37
CA ASP A 113 11.89 -4.92 -9.22
C ASP A 113 11.44 -4.86 -7.75
N TYR A 114 11.46 -6.00 -7.06
CA TYR A 114 11.15 -6.09 -5.63
C TYR A 114 11.96 -5.08 -4.79
N TRP A 115 13.29 -5.08 -4.94
CA TRP A 115 14.14 -4.18 -4.17
C TRP A 115 14.01 -2.71 -4.60
N ASP A 116 13.77 -2.44 -5.89
CA ASP A 116 13.46 -1.10 -6.37
C ASP A 116 12.16 -0.59 -5.73
N TYR A 117 11.12 -1.43 -5.65
CA TYR A 117 9.83 -1.10 -5.02
C TYR A 117 9.94 -0.88 -3.51
N VAL A 118 10.76 -1.67 -2.80
CA VAL A 118 11.08 -1.43 -1.38
C VAL A 118 11.80 -0.09 -1.20
N GLY A 119 12.63 0.34 -2.15
CA GLY A 119 13.21 1.70 -2.14
C GLY A 119 12.15 2.78 -2.36
N ASP A 120 11.26 2.58 -3.34
CA ASP A 120 10.26 3.58 -3.74
C ASP A 120 9.23 3.93 -2.66
N ILE A 121 8.97 3.03 -1.72
CA ILE A 121 8.07 3.29 -0.59
C ILE A 121 8.69 4.20 0.49
N PHE A 122 10.00 4.49 0.42
CA PHE A 122 10.67 5.49 1.26
C PHE A 122 10.79 6.88 0.59
N ASN A 123 10.41 7.01 -0.68
CA ASN A 123 10.45 8.26 -1.42
C ASN A 123 9.20 9.13 -1.11
N TRP A 124 9.24 9.87 0.00
CA TRP A 124 8.11 10.66 0.51
C TRP A 124 8.09 12.15 0.10
N GLY A 125 9.23 12.71 -0.28
CA GLY A 125 9.39 14.14 -0.54
C GLY A 125 10.09 14.42 -1.86
N ALA A 126 10.10 15.70 -2.25
CA ALA A 126 10.97 16.14 -3.32
C ALA A 126 12.42 16.16 -2.81
N ASP A 127 13.38 15.89 -3.69
CA ASP A 127 14.81 15.88 -3.36
C ASP A 127 15.20 17.13 -2.55
N GLY A 128 15.56 16.93 -1.28
CA GLY A 128 16.09 17.96 -0.39
C GLY A 128 15.11 18.62 0.60
N ASP A 129 13.82 18.25 0.62
CA ASP A 129 12.88 18.78 1.64
C ASP A 129 12.93 18.04 2.99
N GLY A 130 13.63 16.90 3.05
CA GLY A 130 13.83 16.10 4.25
C GLY A 130 12.62 15.27 4.68
N THR A 131 11.55 15.24 3.87
CA THR A 131 10.36 14.45 4.16
C THR A 131 10.66 12.97 3.97
N THR A 132 10.47 12.21 5.06
CA THR A 132 10.68 10.76 5.09
C THR A 132 9.57 10.09 5.90
N ALA A 133 9.47 8.77 5.78
CA ALA A 133 8.61 7.95 6.64
C ALA A 133 8.91 8.26 8.11
N ASN A 134 7.88 8.26 8.95
CA ASN A 134 8.05 8.36 10.41
C ASN A 134 7.53 7.12 11.15
N ILE A 135 6.95 6.16 10.43
CA ILE A 135 6.56 4.84 10.91
C ILE A 135 6.86 3.83 9.80
N ILE A 136 7.43 2.68 10.18
CA ILE A 136 7.58 1.51 9.32
C ILE A 136 6.63 0.42 9.84
N LEU A 137 5.89 -0.22 8.94
CA LEU A 137 5.04 -1.37 9.23
C LEU A 137 5.45 -2.52 8.31
N ASP A 138 6.15 -3.51 8.86
CA ASP A 138 6.95 -4.48 8.09
C ASP A 138 6.60 -5.92 8.46
N ASP A 139 6.77 -6.82 7.49
CA ASP A 139 6.62 -8.27 7.62
C ASP A 139 7.77 -8.96 6.88
N GLY A 140 8.70 -9.53 7.65
CA GLY A 140 9.91 -10.17 7.15
C GLY A 140 11.19 -9.38 7.40
N GLY A 141 11.12 -8.06 7.54
CA GLY A 141 12.25 -7.21 7.95
C GLY A 141 12.98 -6.50 6.80
N ASP A 142 12.57 -6.70 5.54
CA ASP A 142 13.27 -6.15 4.37
C ASP A 142 13.16 -4.63 4.30
N ALA A 143 12.01 -4.04 4.64
CA ALA A 143 11.90 -2.58 4.74
C ALA A 143 12.65 -2.01 5.95
N THR A 144 12.75 -2.78 7.05
CA THR A 144 13.50 -2.38 8.24
C THR A 144 15.01 -2.27 7.99
N MET A 145 15.54 -2.97 6.99
CA MET A 145 16.96 -2.93 6.64
C MET A 145 17.37 -1.72 5.78
N PHE A 146 16.41 -0.91 5.33
CA PHE A 146 16.63 0.32 4.55
C PHE A 146 16.94 1.52 5.45
#